data_AF-A0A1L3FKF7-F1
#
_entry.id   AF-A0A1L3FKF7-F1
#
_cell.length_a   1.000
_cell.length_b   1.000
_cell.length_c   1.000
_cell.angle_alpha   90.00
_cell.angle_beta   90.00
_cell.angle_gamma   90.00
#
_symmetry.space_group_name_H-M   'P 1'
#
loop_
_entity.id
_entity.type
_entity.pdbx_description
1 polymer ?
#
loop_
_entity_poly.entity_id
_entity_poly.type
_entity_poly.pdbx_seq_one_letter_code
_entity_poly.pdbx_strand_id
1 'polypeptide(L)' 'MARKTDALTAEEFASLLVVGNVPPNGRAPIVPAAHSDRLIALGYIVFLSGRLRMTTDGRVRIYAGQLAVA' A
#
# COMPACT_ATOMS: atom_id res chain seq x y z
N MET A 1 17.34 -15.95 5.42
CA MET A 1 16.63 -16.46 4.23
C MET A 1 15.50 -15.50 3.92
N ALA A 2 15.57 -14.75 2.82
CA ALA A 2 14.44 -13.95 2.35
C ALA A 2 13.37 -14.93 1.85
N ARG A 3 12.24 -15.00 2.54
CA ARG A 3 11.14 -15.88 2.15
C ARG A 3 10.49 -15.25 0.91
N LYS A 4 10.18 -16.05 -0.11
CA LYS A 4 9.56 -15.66 -1.40
C LYS A 4 8.12 -15.10 -1.24
N THR A 5 7.77 -14.57 -0.06
CA THR A 5 6.41 -14.21 0.39
C THR A 5 6.21 -12.73 0.70
N ASP A 6 7.26 -11.90 0.63
CA ASP A 6 7.20 -10.48 1.06
C ASP A 6 7.11 -9.50 -0.12
N ALA A 7 7.16 -10.00 -1.35
CA ALA A 7 6.95 -9.19 -2.55
C ALA A 7 5.44 -9.01 -2.80
N LEU A 8 5.00 -7.77 -3.01
CA LEU A 8 3.64 -7.46 -3.41
C LEU A 8 3.36 -8.04 -4.79
N THR A 9 2.15 -8.55 -5.01
CA THR A 9 1.68 -8.82 -6.38
C THR A 9 1.44 -7.51 -7.13
N ALA A 10 1.29 -7.57 -8.45
CA ALA A 10 0.99 -6.39 -9.26
C ALA A 10 -0.35 -5.73 -8.85
N GLU A 11 -1.33 -6.54 -8.46
CA GLU A 11 -2.67 -6.10 -8.03
C GLU A 11 -2.64 -5.47 -6.63
N GLU A 12 -1.86 -6.03 -5.71
CA GLU A 12 -1.62 -5.46 -4.39
C GLU A 12 -0.88 -4.12 -4.52
N PHE A 13 0.12 -4.07 -5.40
CA PHE A 13 0.85 -2.84 -5.70
C PHE A 13 -0.05 -1.77 -6.34
N ALA A 14 -0.91 -2.14 -7.28
CA ALA A 14 -1.89 -1.23 -7.87
C ALA A 14 -2.87 -0.69 -6.81
N SER A 15 -3.31 -1.55 -5.88
CA SER A 15 -4.19 -1.14 -4.76
C SER A 15 -3.48 -0.18 -3.81
N LEU A 16 -2.19 -0.40 -3.57
CA LEU A 16 -1.36 0.49 -2.78
C LEU A 16 -1.20 1.87 -3.44
N LEU A 17 -1.03 1.92 -4.77
CA LEU A 17 -1.01 3.18 -5.53
C LEU A 17 -2.35 3.93 -5.44
N VAL A 18 -3.49 3.22 -5.45
CA VAL A 18 -4.81 3.85 -5.24
C VAL A 18 -4.88 4.53 -3.87
N VAL A 19 -4.36 3.91 -2.81
CA VAL A 19 -4.32 4.54 -1.47
C VAL A 19 -3.34 5.73 -1.45
N GLY A 20 -2.20 5.63 -2.12
CA GLY A 20 -1.17 6.67 -2.15
C GLY A 20 -1.52 7.92 -2.94
N ASN A 21 -2.25 7.77 -4.05
CA ASN A 21 -2.61 8.87 -4.94
C ASN A 21 -3.85 9.66 -4.50
N VAL A 22 -4.53 9.19 -3.45
CA VAL A 22 -5.74 9.81 -2.97
C VAL A 22 -5.39 10.95 -1.99
N PRO A 23 -5.81 12.20 -2.24
CA PRO A 23 -5.49 13.32 -1.38
C PRO A 23 -6.16 13.19 -0.01
N PRO A 24 -5.58 13.78 1.06
CA PRO A 24 -6.10 13.69 2.43
C PRO A 24 -7.58 14.11 2.59
N ASN A 25 -8.05 15.01 1.73
CA ASN A 25 -9.43 15.52 1.71
C ASN A 25 -10.29 14.93 0.57
N GLY A 26 -9.74 14.01 -0.23
CA GLY A 26 -10.46 13.36 -1.32
C GLY A 26 -11.43 12.27 -0.88
N ARG A 27 -12.02 11.56 -1.85
CA ARG A 27 -12.85 10.37 -1.61
C ARG A 27 -12.03 9.23 -1.01
N ALA A 28 -12.62 8.44 -0.10
CA ALA A 28 -11.95 7.27 0.47
C ALA A 28 -11.51 6.30 -0.64
N PRO A 29 -10.26 5.77 -0.59
CA PRO A 29 -9.80 4.81 -1.57
C PRO A 29 -10.63 3.53 -1.48
N ILE A 30 -11.04 3.00 -2.64
CA ILE A 30 -11.78 1.74 -2.75
C ILE A 30 -10.78 0.68 -3.18
N VAL A 31 -10.50 -0.27 -2.30
CA VAL A 31 -9.62 -1.41 -2.56
C VAL A 31 -10.30 -2.69 -2.06
N PRO A 32 -10.03 -3.86 -2.68
CA PRO A 32 -10.53 -5.14 -2.19
C PRO A 32 -10.10 -5.39 -0.74
N ALA A 33 -10.99 -5.94 0.08
CA ALA A 33 -10.73 -6.19 1.51
C ALA A 33 -9.48 -7.06 1.73
N ALA A 34 -9.31 -8.10 0.92
CA ALA A 34 -8.12 -8.96 0.99
C ALA A 34 -6.82 -8.19 0.76
N HIS A 35 -6.83 -7.18 -0.13
CA HIS A 35 -5.66 -6.35 -0.38
C HIS A 35 -5.41 -5.40 0.78
N SER A 36 -6.45 -4.75 1.33
CA SER A 36 -6.27 -3.86 2.47
C SER A 36 -5.75 -4.60 3.69
N ASP A 37 -6.27 -5.79 4.00
CA ASP A 37 -5.85 -6.57 5.17
C ASP A 37 -4.37 -6.94 5.07
N ARG A 38 -3.95 -7.39 3.89
CA ARG A 38 -2.56 -7.77 3.63
C ARG A 38 -1.62 -6.55 3.63
N LEU A 39 -2.01 -5.44 3.01
CA LEU A 39 -1.23 -4.20 3.02
C LEU A 39 -1.11 -3.58 4.42
N ILE A 40 -2.14 -3.73 5.27
CA ILE A 40 -2.09 -3.36 6.70
C ILE A 40 -1.14 -4.29 7.46
N ALA A 41 -1.26 -5.61 7.29
CA ALA A 41 -0.40 -6.59 7.95
C ALA A 41 1.08 -6.40 7.61
N LEU A 42 1.38 -5.97 6.37
CA LEU A 42 2.73 -5.67 5.90
C LEU A 42 3.20 -4.24 6.28
N GLY A 43 2.34 -3.42 6.89
CA GLY A 43 2.66 -2.08 7.36
C GLY A 43 2.72 -1.01 6.27
N TYR A 44 2.23 -1.27 5.06
CA TYR A 44 2.19 -0.28 3.97
C TYR A 44 1.11 0.79 4.16
N ILE A 45 -0.03 0.40 4.73
CA ILE A 45 -1.17 1.27 4.96
C ILE A 45 -1.73 1.06 6.36
N VAL A 46 -2.54 2.00 6.83
CA VAL A 46 -3.22 1.95 8.11
C VAL A 46 -4.66 2.44 7.94
N PHE A 47 -5.59 1.83 8.68
CA PHE A 47 -6.96 2.33 8.75
C PHE A 47 -7.08 3.35 9.90
N LEU A 48 -7.26 4.62 9.56
CA LEU A 48 -7.36 5.72 10.51
C LEU A 48 -8.57 6.59 10.17
N SER A 49 -9.37 6.90 11.18
CA SER A 49 -10.53 7.81 11.07
C SER A 49 -11.50 7.41 9.94
N GLY A 50 -11.78 6.11 9.81
CA GLY A 50 -12.69 5.59 8.79
C GLY A 50 -12.11 5.47 7.38
N ARG A 51 -10.77 5.58 7.22
CA ARG A 51 -10.13 5.60 5.90
C ARG A 51 -8.77 4.91 5.90
N LEU A 52 -8.42 4.28 4.78
CA LEU A 52 -7.07 3.80 4.53
C LEU A 52 -6.13 4.96 4.21
N ARG A 53 -4.97 4.98 4.86
CA ARG A 53 -3.90 5.96 4.66
C ARG A 53 -2.58 5.25 4.50
N MET A 54 -1.71 5.79 3.66
CA MET A 54 -0.35 5.28 3.50
C MET A 54 0.48 5.59 4.74
N THR A 55 1.23 4.61 5.24
CA THR A 55 2.23 4.83 6.30
C THR A 55 3.49 5.45 5.69
N THR A 56 4.32 6.10 6.50
CA THR A 56 5.62 6.62 6.05
C THR A 56 6.49 5.50 5.48
N ASP A 57 6.60 4.37 6.20
CA ASP A 57 7.34 3.20 5.75
C ASP A 57 6.79 2.63 4.45
N GLY A 58 5.47 2.60 4.29
CA GLY A 58 4.81 2.20 3.06
C GLY A 58 5.22 3.07 1.89
N ARG A 59 5.30 4.39 2.07
CA ARG A 59 5.76 5.33 1.02
C ARG A 59 7.21 5.05 0.63
N VAL A 60 8.10 4.87 1.61
CA VAL A 60 9.53 4.61 1.37
C VAL A 60 9.72 3.31 0.59
N ARG A 61 8.98 2.25 0.94
CA ARG A 61 9.05 0.95 0.26
C ARG A 61 8.50 1.01 -1.18
N ILE A 62 7.42 1.76 -1.43
CA ILE A 62 6.94 2.00 -2.80
C ILE A 62 8.02 2.69 -3.63
N TYR A 63 8.62 3.76 -3.10
CA TYR A 63 9.64 4.52 -3.79
C TYR A 63 10.88 3.66 -4.08
N ALA A 64 11.32 2.85 -3.11
CA ALA A 64 12.38 1.88 -3.32
C ALA A 64 12.05 0.85 -4.42
N GLY A 65 10.80 0.36 -4.45
CA GLY A 65 10.32 -0.53 -5.52
C GLY A 65 10.30 0.14 -6.89
N GLN A 66 9.92 1.42 -6.98
CA GLN A 66 9.95 2.20 -8.21
C GLN A 66 11.38 2.41 -8.73
N LEU A 67 12.33 2.70 -7.83
CA LEU A 67 13.75 2.85 -8.19
C LEU A 67 14.40 1.54 -8.66
N ALA A 68 13.98 0.40 -8.13
CA ALA A 68 14.54 -0.90 -8.52
C ALA A 68 14.10 -1.36 -9.93
N VAL A 69 13.08 -0.72 -10.51
CA VAL A 69 12.53 -1.02 -11.84
C VAL A 69 12.98 0.03 -12.89
N ALA A 70 13.64 1.11 -12.45
CA ALA A 70 14.24 2.15 -13.29
C ALA A 70 15.66 1.80 -13.72
#